data_AF-A0A656JTE7-F1
#
_entry.id   AF-A0A656JTE7-F1
#
_cell.length_a   1.000
_cell.length_b   1.000
_cell.length_c   1.000
_cell.angle_alpha   90.00
_cell.angle_beta   90.00
_cell.angle_gamma   90.00
#
_symmetry.space_group_name_H-M   'P 1'
#
loop_
_entity.id
_entity.type
_entity.pdbx_description
1 polymer ?
#
loop_
_entity_poly.entity_id
_entity_poly.type
_entity_poly.pdbx_seq_one_letter_code
_entity_poly.pdbx_strand_id
1 'polypeptide(L)'
;MFTILMLDCIALMENRMIPRQVINATVSPKGSLETLSQREVQQLSAAGSGSTYTLFRQCALAILNTGAHVDNAKTILEAYESFEVRIHQQDRGVRLELLNAPADAFVDGEMIASTREMLFSALRDIVYTESELDSQRIDLSNSQGITDYVFHLLRNARTLRAGVEPKMVVCWGGHSINSEEYKYTKKVGHELGLRSLDICTGCGPGVMKGPMKGATIAHAKQRIVG
;
A
#
# COMPACT_ATOMS: atom_id res chain seq x y z
N MET A 1 -14.12 37.88 31.68
CA MET A 1 -13.33 37.96 30.43
C MET A 1 -12.69 36.63 30.03
N PHE A 2 -12.35 35.74 30.99
CA PHE A 2 -11.78 34.41 30.67
C PHE A 2 -12.80 33.35 30.24
N THR A 3 -14.08 33.49 30.56
CA THR A 3 -15.11 32.51 30.21
C THR A 3 -15.63 32.64 28.78
N ILE A 4 -15.47 33.82 28.15
CA ILE A 4 -15.95 34.07 26.79
C ILE A 4 -14.95 33.52 25.75
N LEU A 5 -13.64 33.59 26.00
CA LEU A 5 -12.62 32.99 25.11
C LEU A 5 -12.64 31.45 25.08
N MET A 6 -13.11 30.79 26.13
CA MET A 6 -13.19 29.33 26.15
C MET A 6 -14.43 28.80 25.42
N LEU A 7 -15.51 29.59 25.37
CA LEU A 7 -16.71 29.29 24.58
C LEU A 7 -16.50 29.55 23.09
N ASP A 8 -15.69 30.54 22.69
CA ASP A 8 -15.30 30.71 21.28
C ASP A 8 -14.38 29.58 20.78
N CYS A 9 -13.55 28.99 21.66
CA CYS A 9 -12.77 27.80 21.33
C CYS A 9 -13.61 26.52 21.19
N ILE A 10 -14.74 26.43 21.91
CA ILE A 10 -15.67 25.30 21.81
C ILE A 10 -16.64 25.49 20.63
N ALA A 11 -17.01 26.72 20.27
CA ALA A 11 -17.80 27.03 19.08
C ALA A 11 -17.00 26.85 17.76
N LEU A 12 -15.66 26.83 17.81
CA LEU A 12 -14.80 26.44 16.69
C LEU A 12 -14.63 24.92 16.54
N MET A 13 -15.26 24.11 17.41
CA MET A 13 -15.40 22.65 17.22
C MET A 13 -16.71 22.28 16.50
N GLU A 14 -17.34 23.23 15.79
CA GLU A 14 -18.19 22.87 14.67
C GLU A 14 -17.36 22.13 13.63
N ASN A 15 -17.93 21.05 13.12
CA ASN A 15 -17.40 20.03 12.22
C ASN A 15 -16.97 20.60 10.85
N ARG A 16 -16.09 21.60 10.82
CA ARG A 16 -15.36 22.01 9.62
C ARG A 16 -14.34 20.93 9.37
N MET A 17 -14.61 20.06 8.39
CA MET A 17 -13.55 19.30 7.74
C MET A 17 -12.45 20.29 7.37
N ILE A 18 -11.32 20.26 8.09
CA ILE A 18 -10.13 21.01 7.71
C ILE A 18 -9.85 20.63 6.25
N PRO A 19 -9.72 21.58 5.32
CA PRO A 19 -9.39 21.27 3.94
C PRO A 19 -8.11 20.45 3.93
N ARG A 20 -8.19 19.18 3.58
CA ARG A 20 -7.00 18.34 3.47
C ARG A 20 -6.19 18.85 2.28
N GLN A 21 -4.89 19.02 2.47
CA GLN A 21 -4.02 19.48 1.40
C GLN A 21 -3.96 18.40 0.32
N VAL A 22 -4.15 18.83 -0.92
CA VAL A 22 -4.10 17.97 -2.10
C VAL A 22 -3.01 18.44 -3.07
N ILE A 23 -2.48 17.52 -3.86
CA ILE A 23 -1.45 17.79 -4.85
C ILE A 23 -1.74 17.02 -6.15
N ASN A 24 -1.43 17.65 -7.28
CA ASN A 24 -1.40 16.99 -8.58
C ASN A 24 0.03 16.53 -8.87
N ALA A 25 0.20 15.30 -9.33
CA ALA A 25 1.51 14.72 -9.56
C ALA A 25 1.51 13.77 -10.74
N THR A 26 2.69 13.61 -11.34
CA THR A 26 2.94 12.56 -12.33
C THR A 26 4.02 11.64 -11.80
N VAL A 27 3.74 10.34 -11.74
CA VAL A 27 4.69 9.35 -11.24
C VAL A 27 4.90 8.23 -12.24
N SER A 28 6.15 7.79 -12.35
CA SER A 28 6.56 6.65 -13.17
C SER A 28 7.12 5.56 -12.26
N PRO A 29 6.99 4.27 -12.65
CA PRO A 29 7.55 3.17 -11.90
C PRO A 29 9.07 3.28 -11.85
N LYS A 30 9.68 2.65 -10.84
CA LYS A 30 11.13 2.48 -10.74
C LYS A 30 11.47 1.00 -10.57
N GLY A 31 12.62 0.57 -11.09
CA GLY A 31 13.13 -0.79 -10.94
C GLY A 31 12.33 -1.84 -11.71
N SER A 32 11.93 -2.93 -11.04
CA SER A 32 11.32 -4.11 -11.68
C SER A 32 10.00 -3.88 -12.41
N LEU A 33 9.34 -2.74 -12.17
CA LEU A 33 8.05 -2.37 -12.73
C LEU A 33 8.19 -1.40 -13.92
N GLU A 34 9.42 -1.07 -14.35
CA GLU A 34 9.67 -0.18 -15.48
C GLU A 34 9.26 -0.80 -16.82
N THR A 35 9.37 -2.12 -16.96
CA THR A 35 9.09 -2.81 -18.23
C THR A 35 7.77 -3.58 -18.15
N LEU A 36 6.76 -3.07 -18.83
CA LEU A 36 5.50 -3.77 -19.10
C LEU A 36 5.46 -4.16 -20.58
N SER A 37 4.91 -5.33 -20.88
CA SER A 37 4.63 -5.74 -22.24
C SER A 37 3.49 -4.91 -22.84
N GLN A 38 3.45 -4.78 -24.16
CA GLN A 38 2.35 -4.07 -24.84
C GLN A 38 0.97 -4.66 -24.53
N ARG A 39 0.90 -5.96 -24.24
CA ARG A 39 -0.34 -6.63 -23.82
C ARG A 39 -0.79 -6.17 -22.43
N GLU A 40 0.12 -6.13 -21.46
CA GLU A 40 -0.18 -5.63 -20.11
C GLU A 40 -0.57 -4.15 -20.15
N VAL A 41 0.11 -3.37 -21.00
CA VAL A 41 -0.19 -1.95 -21.25
C VAL A 41 -1.60 -1.75 -21.86
N GLN A 42 -2.01 -2.59 -22.83
CA GLN A 42 -3.37 -2.57 -23.39
C GLN A 42 -4.44 -3.00 -22.36
N GLN A 43 -4.17 -4.03 -21.57
CA GLN A 43 -5.05 -4.44 -20.45
C GLN A 43 -5.18 -3.30 -19.42
N LEU A 44 -4.10 -2.58 -19.14
CA LEU A 44 -4.08 -1.39 -18.29
C LEU A 44 -4.92 -0.24 -18.84
N SER A 45 -4.98 -0.08 -20.17
CA SER A 45 -5.87 0.91 -20.81
C SER A 45 -7.33 0.57 -20.65
N ALA A 46 -7.68 -0.71 -20.78
CA ALA A 46 -9.04 -1.20 -20.57
C ALA A 46 -9.44 -1.06 -19.09
N ALA A 47 -8.50 -1.32 -18.17
CA ALA A 47 -8.61 -1.07 -16.74
C ALA A 47 -8.75 0.43 -16.38
N GLY A 48 -8.54 1.35 -17.31
CA GLY A 48 -8.83 2.77 -17.17
C GLY A 48 -10.33 3.11 -17.16
N SER A 49 -11.21 2.11 -17.32
CA SER A 49 -12.66 2.26 -17.28
C SER A 49 -13.33 1.11 -16.52
N GLY A 50 -14.50 1.37 -15.92
CA GLY A 50 -15.31 0.34 -15.26
C GLY A 50 -14.89 -0.03 -13.83
N SER A 51 -15.11 -1.31 -13.46
CA SER A 51 -14.91 -1.83 -12.11
C SER A 51 -13.43 -1.87 -11.72
N THR A 52 -12.54 -2.27 -12.64
CA THR A 52 -11.10 -2.36 -12.41
C THR A 52 -10.50 -0.98 -12.13
N TYR A 53 -10.94 0.06 -12.85
CA TYR A 53 -10.57 1.45 -12.56
C TYR A 53 -10.97 1.85 -11.15
N THR A 54 -12.22 1.57 -10.79
CA THR A 54 -12.78 1.91 -9.47
C THR A 54 -11.99 1.23 -8.36
N LEU A 55 -11.65 -0.05 -8.53
CA LEU A 55 -10.82 -0.80 -7.60
C LEU A 55 -9.42 -0.20 -7.47
N PHE A 56 -8.74 0.06 -8.60
CA PHE A 56 -7.41 0.64 -8.56
C PHE A 56 -7.40 2.04 -7.93
N ARG A 57 -8.39 2.89 -8.24
CA ARG A 57 -8.56 4.20 -7.61
C ARG A 57 -8.71 4.08 -6.09
N GLN A 58 -9.53 3.15 -5.61
CA GLN A 58 -9.71 2.90 -4.18
C GLN A 58 -8.41 2.42 -3.51
N CYS A 59 -7.71 1.46 -4.14
CA CYS A 59 -6.41 0.97 -3.65
C CYS A 59 -5.35 2.08 -3.64
N ALA A 60 -5.26 2.88 -4.69
CA ALA A 60 -4.34 4.01 -4.79
C ALA A 60 -4.59 5.04 -3.69
N LEU A 61 -5.86 5.38 -3.43
CA LEU A 61 -6.21 6.30 -2.37
C LEU A 61 -5.89 5.76 -0.98
N ALA A 62 -6.09 4.45 -0.75
CA ALA A 62 -5.70 3.81 0.50
C ALA A 62 -4.18 3.84 0.71
N ILE A 63 -3.40 3.60 -0.35
CA ILE A 63 -1.93 3.69 -0.36
C ILE A 63 -1.45 5.12 -0.08
N LEU A 64 -2.05 6.12 -0.72
CA LEU A 64 -1.69 7.53 -0.53
C LEU A 64 -2.03 8.05 0.87
N ASN A 65 -2.95 7.40 1.59
CA ASN A 65 -3.30 7.71 2.97
C ASN A 65 -2.58 6.83 4.02
N THR A 66 -1.56 6.04 3.63
CA THR A 66 -0.83 5.24 4.61
C THR A 66 -0.15 6.14 5.64
N GLY A 67 -0.57 6.06 6.90
CA GLY A 67 -0.06 6.91 7.98
C GLY A 67 -1.09 7.90 8.52
N ALA A 68 -2.23 8.10 7.84
CA ALA A 68 -3.35 8.83 8.40
C ALA A 68 -3.92 8.09 9.61
N HIS A 69 -4.25 8.81 10.67
CA HIS A 69 -4.94 8.29 11.86
C HIS A 69 -6.45 8.17 11.63
N VAL A 70 -6.85 7.55 10.52
CA VAL A 70 -8.25 7.36 10.15
C VAL A 70 -8.50 5.87 9.92
N ASP A 71 -9.24 5.25 10.82
CA ASP A 71 -9.56 3.82 10.76
C ASP A 71 -10.84 3.51 9.97
N ASN A 72 -11.47 4.52 9.36
CA ASN A 72 -12.69 4.35 8.54
C ASN A 72 -12.43 4.62 7.06
N ALA A 73 -12.52 3.56 6.23
CA ALA A 73 -12.34 3.64 4.79
C ALA A 73 -13.34 4.58 4.11
N LYS A 74 -14.60 4.62 4.56
CA LYS A 74 -15.64 5.51 4.02
C LYS A 74 -15.27 6.97 4.22
N THR A 75 -14.79 7.33 5.42
CA THR A 75 -14.32 8.68 5.73
C THR A 75 -13.15 9.11 4.84
N ILE A 76 -12.27 8.18 4.44
CA ILE A 76 -11.17 8.48 3.51
C ILE A 76 -11.71 8.71 2.09
N LEU A 77 -12.62 7.84 1.61
CA LEU A 77 -13.22 7.95 0.28
C LEU A 77 -14.01 9.26 0.13
N GLU A 78 -14.80 9.64 1.14
CA GLU A 78 -15.57 10.89 1.16
C GLU A 78 -14.66 12.12 1.23
N ALA A 79 -13.61 12.09 2.04
CA ALA A 79 -12.70 13.22 2.19
C ALA A 79 -11.87 13.52 0.93
N TYR A 80 -11.75 12.54 0.02
CA TYR A 80 -11.04 12.67 -1.25
C TYR A 80 -11.94 12.25 -2.41
N GLU A 81 -13.18 12.72 -2.42
CA GLU A 81 -14.14 12.43 -3.50
C GLU A 81 -13.59 12.85 -4.87
N SER A 82 -12.89 13.99 -4.94
CA SER A 82 -12.29 14.54 -6.15
C SER A 82 -10.95 13.92 -6.56
N PHE A 83 -10.44 12.94 -5.80
CA PHE A 83 -9.21 12.23 -6.17
C PHE A 83 -9.43 11.43 -7.45
N GLU A 84 -8.50 11.53 -8.39
CA GLU A 84 -8.48 10.72 -9.60
C GLU A 84 -7.07 10.21 -9.89
N VAL A 85 -6.98 9.03 -10.50
CA VAL A 85 -5.72 8.45 -10.98
C VAL A 85 -5.90 8.02 -12.42
N ARG A 86 -5.10 8.58 -13.33
CA ARG A 86 -5.13 8.20 -14.74
C ARG A 86 -3.90 7.41 -15.10
N ILE A 87 -4.11 6.36 -15.88
CA ILE A 87 -3.06 5.46 -16.35
C ILE A 87 -2.72 5.88 -17.78
N HIS A 88 -1.49 6.36 -17.98
CA HIS A 88 -0.97 6.79 -19.26
C HIS A 88 0.03 5.76 -19.78
N GLN A 89 -0.22 5.23 -20.98
CA GLN A 89 0.74 4.38 -21.67
C GLN A 89 1.92 5.20 -22.18
N GLN A 90 3.12 4.62 -22.17
CA GLN A 90 4.35 5.20 -22.71
C GLN A 90 5.09 4.11 -23.51
N ASP A 91 6.01 4.50 -24.40
CA ASP A 91 6.75 3.56 -25.26
C ASP A 91 7.46 2.43 -24.50
N ARG A 92 7.86 2.69 -23.25
CA ARG A 92 8.57 1.74 -22.37
C ARG A 92 7.93 1.64 -21.00
N GLY A 93 6.61 1.58 -20.92
CA GLY A 93 5.91 1.27 -19.67
C GLY A 93 4.68 2.13 -19.43
N VAL A 94 4.45 2.47 -18.18
CA VAL A 94 3.24 3.19 -17.74
C VAL A 94 3.61 4.36 -16.85
N ARG A 95 2.77 5.39 -16.88
CA ARG A 95 2.86 6.57 -16.04
C ARG A 95 1.50 6.78 -15.39
N LEU A 96 1.50 7.14 -14.11
CA LEU A 96 0.29 7.52 -13.39
C LEU A 96 0.25 9.04 -13.28
N GLU A 97 -0.88 9.63 -13.67
CA GLU A 97 -1.23 11.01 -13.36
C GLU A 97 -2.20 10.99 -12.18
N LEU A 98 -1.83 11.65 -11.09
CA LEU A 98 -2.62 11.77 -9.88
C LEU A 98 -3.20 13.18 -9.81
N LEU A 99 -4.51 13.27 -9.65
CA LEU A 99 -5.24 14.53 -9.49
C LEU A 99 -5.85 14.57 -8.09
N ASN A 100 -5.66 15.69 -7.39
CA ASN A 100 -6.13 15.90 -6.02
C ASN A 100 -5.69 14.79 -5.04
N ALA A 101 -4.45 14.31 -5.16
CA ALA A 101 -3.90 13.28 -4.28
C ALA A 101 -3.63 13.82 -2.86
N PRO A 102 -3.75 12.98 -1.81
CA PRO A 102 -3.33 13.33 -0.46
C PRO A 102 -1.88 13.86 -0.43
N ALA A 103 -1.68 15.09 0.08
CA ALA A 103 -0.35 15.71 0.12
C ALA A 103 0.62 14.99 1.08
N ASP A 104 0.11 14.31 2.12
CA ASP A 104 0.91 13.55 3.10
C ASP A 104 1.75 12.41 2.47
N ALA A 105 1.42 11.99 1.24
CA ALA A 105 2.20 11.03 0.47
C ALA A 105 3.49 11.61 -0.14
N PHE A 106 3.72 12.92 0.01
CA PHE A 106 4.81 13.68 -0.61
C PHE A 106 5.66 14.40 0.43
N VAL A 107 6.95 14.54 0.15
CA VAL A 107 7.90 15.34 0.93
C VAL A 107 8.59 16.28 -0.05
N ASP A 108 8.48 17.59 0.17
CA ASP A 108 9.02 18.63 -0.71
C ASP A 108 8.58 18.47 -2.18
N GLY A 109 7.34 18.03 -2.40
CA GLY A 109 6.76 17.79 -3.73
C GLY A 109 7.15 16.45 -4.37
N GLU A 110 8.05 15.70 -3.77
CA GLU A 110 8.47 14.38 -4.23
C GLU A 110 7.71 13.27 -3.49
N MET A 111 7.15 12.32 -4.24
CA MET A 111 6.42 11.19 -3.63
C MET A 111 7.37 10.30 -2.83
N ILE A 112 6.95 9.90 -1.63
CA ILE A 112 7.66 8.92 -0.81
C ILE A 112 7.90 7.64 -1.62
N ALA A 113 9.15 7.17 -1.65
CA ALA A 113 9.57 6.08 -2.53
C ALA A 113 8.76 4.79 -2.33
N SER A 114 8.50 4.40 -1.08
CA SER A 114 7.68 3.22 -0.77
C SER A 114 6.23 3.38 -1.24
N THR A 115 5.65 4.58 -1.14
CA THR A 115 4.29 4.85 -1.61
C THR A 115 4.19 4.64 -3.11
N ARG A 116 5.16 5.16 -3.87
CA ARG A 116 5.28 4.91 -5.31
C ARG A 116 5.38 3.42 -5.63
N GLU A 117 6.25 2.70 -4.94
CA GLU A 117 6.43 1.25 -5.15
C GLU A 117 5.14 0.46 -4.88
N MET A 118 4.40 0.83 -3.83
CA MET A 118 3.11 0.21 -3.52
C MET A 118 2.03 0.52 -4.57
N LEU A 119 1.97 1.75 -5.10
CA LEU A 119 1.04 2.10 -6.18
C LEU A 119 1.21 1.20 -7.40
N PHE A 120 2.46 1.03 -7.86
CA PHE A 120 2.72 0.19 -9.02
C PHE A 120 2.62 -1.31 -8.72
N SER A 121 2.86 -1.73 -7.47
CA SER A 121 2.58 -3.11 -7.04
C SER A 121 1.09 -3.44 -7.07
N ALA A 122 0.25 -2.53 -6.54
CA ALA A 122 -1.20 -2.66 -6.61
C ALA A 122 -1.72 -2.68 -8.05
N LEU A 123 -1.18 -1.82 -8.91
CA LEU A 123 -1.51 -1.80 -10.34
C LEU A 123 -1.19 -3.15 -11.01
N ARG A 124 0.01 -3.67 -10.79
CA ARG A 124 0.44 -4.99 -11.29
C ARG A 124 -0.50 -6.09 -10.83
N ASP A 125 -0.81 -6.14 -9.53
CA ASP A 125 -1.57 -7.22 -8.93
C ASP A 125 -3.04 -7.22 -9.40
N ILE A 126 -3.65 -6.05 -9.56
CA ILE A 126 -5.01 -5.90 -10.09
C ILE A 126 -5.07 -6.35 -11.55
N VAL A 127 -4.15 -5.88 -12.40
CA VAL A 127 -4.16 -6.24 -13.83
C VAL A 127 -3.86 -7.72 -14.04
N TYR A 128 -2.91 -8.27 -13.28
CA TYR A 128 -2.61 -9.68 -13.36
C TYR A 128 -3.80 -10.54 -12.93
N THR A 129 -4.48 -10.16 -11.84
CA THR A 129 -5.68 -10.85 -11.34
C THR A 129 -6.78 -10.90 -12.40
N GLU A 130 -7.15 -9.76 -12.99
CA GLU A 130 -8.16 -9.71 -14.06
C GLU A 130 -7.78 -10.62 -15.24
N SER A 131 -6.51 -10.59 -15.65
CA SER A 131 -6.04 -11.39 -16.77
C SER A 131 -6.03 -12.91 -16.54
N GLU A 132 -5.79 -13.34 -15.30
CA GLU A 132 -5.77 -14.76 -14.93
C GLU A 132 -7.18 -15.31 -14.73
N LEU A 133 -8.11 -14.50 -14.21
CA LEU A 133 -9.53 -14.87 -14.08
C LEU A 133 -10.20 -15.12 -15.44
N ASP A 134 -9.81 -14.37 -16.47
CA ASP A 134 -10.24 -14.61 -17.86
C ASP A 134 -9.58 -15.84 -18.48
N SER A 135 -8.54 -16.39 -17.85
CA SER A 135 -7.80 -17.54 -18.38
C SER A 135 -8.46 -18.86 -17.95
N GLN A 136 -8.72 -19.76 -18.90
CA GLN A 136 -9.25 -21.11 -18.60
C GLN A 136 -8.24 -22.03 -17.89
N ARG A 137 -7.09 -21.51 -17.46
CA ARG A 137 -6.01 -22.32 -16.87
C ARG A 137 -6.22 -22.60 -15.39
N ILE A 138 -7.09 -21.83 -14.73
CA ILE A 138 -7.26 -21.85 -13.28
C ILE A 138 -8.70 -22.17 -12.94
N ASP A 139 -8.92 -23.28 -12.24
CA ASP A 139 -10.23 -23.67 -11.74
C ASP A 139 -10.40 -23.28 -10.27
N LEU A 140 -11.03 -22.12 -10.02
CA LEU A 140 -11.29 -21.62 -8.67
C LEU A 140 -12.40 -22.37 -7.93
N SER A 141 -13.07 -23.34 -8.57
CA SER A 141 -14.09 -24.16 -7.92
C SER A 141 -13.50 -25.29 -7.06
N ASN A 142 -12.19 -25.54 -7.16
CA ASN A 142 -11.52 -26.61 -6.43
C ASN A 142 -10.25 -26.14 -5.68
N SER A 143 -9.84 -26.92 -4.68
CA SER A 143 -8.70 -26.59 -3.80
C SER A 143 -7.36 -26.49 -4.54
N GLN A 144 -7.15 -27.35 -5.55
CA GLN A 144 -5.91 -27.37 -6.33
C GLN A 144 -5.77 -26.09 -7.16
N GLY A 145 -6.83 -25.70 -7.88
CA GLY A 145 -6.82 -24.49 -8.68
C GLY A 145 -6.72 -23.22 -7.84
N ILE A 146 -7.33 -23.16 -6.65
CA ILE A 146 -7.12 -22.05 -5.71
C ILE A 146 -5.65 -21.97 -5.26
N THR A 147 -5.02 -23.11 -4.95
CA THR A 147 -3.61 -23.17 -4.54
C THR A 147 -2.68 -22.69 -5.66
N ASP A 148 -2.91 -23.17 -6.89
CA ASP A 148 -2.14 -22.79 -8.06
C ASP A 148 -2.32 -21.29 -8.38
N TYR A 149 -3.53 -20.76 -8.20
CA TYR A 149 -3.81 -19.34 -8.34
C TYR A 149 -3.00 -18.48 -7.35
N VAL A 150 -3.04 -18.81 -6.06
CA VAL A 150 -2.26 -18.10 -5.03
C VAL A 150 -0.76 -18.16 -5.34
N PHE A 151 -0.26 -19.33 -5.76
CA PHE A 151 1.13 -19.48 -6.18
C PHE A 151 1.48 -18.58 -7.37
N HIS A 152 0.62 -18.50 -8.38
CA HIS A 152 0.82 -17.63 -9.55
C HIS A 152 0.81 -16.14 -9.20
N LEU A 153 -0.08 -15.70 -8.31
CA LEU A 153 -0.09 -14.32 -7.79
C LEU A 153 1.24 -13.98 -7.11
N LEU A 154 1.71 -14.82 -6.17
CA LEU A 154 2.97 -14.61 -5.45
C LEU A 154 4.18 -14.66 -6.39
N ARG A 155 4.17 -15.57 -7.37
CA ARG A 155 5.23 -15.66 -8.39
C ARG A 155 5.27 -14.40 -9.26
N ASN A 156 4.14 -13.92 -9.74
CA ASN A 156 4.04 -12.68 -10.51
C ASN A 156 4.51 -11.47 -9.69
N ALA A 157 4.20 -11.47 -8.39
CA ALA A 157 4.66 -10.46 -7.45
C ALA A 157 6.16 -10.51 -7.14
N ARG A 158 6.89 -11.53 -7.65
CA ARG A 158 8.32 -11.78 -7.42
C ARG A 158 8.66 -11.96 -5.93
N THR A 159 7.72 -12.48 -5.14
CA THR A 159 7.92 -12.72 -3.70
C THR A 159 8.53 -14.08 -3.40
N LEU A 160 8.35 -15.05 -4.31
CA LEU A 160 8.93 -16.39 -4.21
C LEU A 160 10.38 -16.39 -4.72
N ARG A 161 11.35 -16.61 -3.83
CA ARG A 161 12.79 -16.68 -4.14
C ARG A 161 13.30 -18.11 -4.00
N ALA A 162 13.68 -18.74 -5.10
CA ALA A 162 14.23 -20.10 -5.09
C ALA A 162 15.65 -20.13 -4.48
N GLY A 163 15.97 -21.21 -3.77
CA GLY A 163 17.31 -21.42 -3.19
C GLY A 163 17.62 -20.56 -1.95
N VAL A 164 16.61 -19.89 -1.38
CA VAL A 164 16.75 -19.14 -0.12
C VAL A 164 16.30 -20.02 1.04
N GLU A 165 17.15 -20.15 2.05
CA GLU A 165 16.81 -20.87 3.28
C GLU A 165 15.60 -20.24 4.00
N PRO A 166 14.72 -21.03 4.65
CA PRO A 166 13.53 -20.49 5.31
C PRO A 166 13.89 -19.49 6.41
N LYS A 167 13.52 -18.22 6.19
CA LYS A 167 13.77 -17.13 7.16
C LYS A 167 12.61 -16.14 7.31
N MET A 168 11.46 -16.40 6.69
CA MET A 168 10.30 -15.51 6.76
C MET A 168 9.42 -15.84 7.97
N VAL A 169 9.13 -14.84 8.78
CA VAL A 169 8.23 -14.94 9.94
C VAL A 169 6.98 -14.13 9.69
N VAL A 170 5.83 -14.81 9.72
CA VAL A 170 4.52 -14.16 9.62
C VAL A 170 4.11 -13.66 11.01
N CYS A 171 3.83 -12.36 11.14
CA CYS A 171 3.39 -11.73 12.38
C CYS A 171 1.94 -11.24 12.27
N TRP A 172 1.07 -11.74 13.15
CA TRP A 172 -0.33 -11.34 13.23
C TRP A 172 -0.64 -10.67 14.57
N GLY A 173 -1.66 -9.80 14.56
CA GLY A 173 -2.19 -9.17 15.76
C GLY A 173 -3.09 -7.98 15.44
N GLY A 174 -3.56 -7.29 16.48
CA GLY A 174 -4.54 -6.21 16.35
C GLY A 174 -4.03 -4.97 15.61
N HIS A 175 -4.94 -4.32 14.86
CA HIS A 175 -4.70 -2.99 14.27
C HIS A 175 -4.73 -1.88 15.32
N SER A 176 -5.56 -2.04 16.36
CA SER A 176 -5.69 -1.13 17.50
C SER A 176 -5.21 -1.85 18.76
N ILE A 177 -4.08 -1.38 19.28
CA ILE A 177 -3.39 -1.95 20.43
C ILE A 177 -2.87 -0.83 21.32
N ASN A 178 -2.68 -1.11 22.60
CA ASN A 178 -2.17 -0.10 23.52
C ASN A 178 -0.66 0.17 23.30
N SER A 179 -0.15 1.20 23.97
CA SER A 179 1.25 1.61 23.84
C SER A 179 2.24 0.55 24.35
N GLU A 180 1.87 -0.26 25.34
CA GLU A 180 2.72 -1.31 25.89
C GLU A 180 2.87 -2.46 24.89
N GLU A 181 1.75 -2.94 24.33
CA GLU A 181 1.71 -3.94 23.26
C GLU A 181 2.48 -3.46 22.03
N TYR A 182 2.31 -2.20 21.61
CA TYR A 182 3.05 -1.64 20.48
C TYR A 182 4.56 -1.61 20.74
N LYS A 183 5.01 -1.26 21.95
CA LYS A 183 6.43 -1.33 22.33
C LYS A 183 6.94 -2.77 22.32
N TYR A 184 6.14 -3.72 22.83
CA TYR A 184 6.49 -5.13 22.85
C TYR A 184 6.66 -5.70 21.45
N THR A 185 5.76 -5.38 20.51
CA THR A 185 5.85 -5.85 19.11
C THR A 185 7.14 -5.36 18.42
N LYS A 186 7.57 -4.12 18.70
CA LYS A 186 8.87 -3.61 18.24
C LYS A 186 10.04 -4.37 18.85
N LYS A 187 9.97 -4.73 20.14
CA LYS A 187 11.01 -5.54 20.79
C LYS A 187 11.10 -6.93 20.15
N VAL A 188 9.98 -7.59 19.92
CA VAL A 188 9.93 -8.89 19.22
C VAL A 188 10.53 -8.77 17.82
N GLY A 189 10.11 -7.78 17.04
CA GLY A 189 10.69 -7.53 15.72
C GLY A 189 12.20 -7.30 15.76
N HIS A 190 12.70 -6.59 16.76
CA HIS A 190 14.13 -6.39 16.97
C HIS A 190 14.86 -7.72 17.19
N GLU A 191 14.34 -8.57 18.08
CA GLU A 191 14.93 -9.90 18.36
C GLU A 191 14.92 -10.82 17.14
N LEU A 192 13.85 -10.78 16.33
CA LEU A 192 13.77 -11.51 15.06
C LEU A 192 14.83 -11.02 14.07
N GLY A 193 14.94 -9.70 13.88
CA GLY A 193 15.91 -9.12 12.96
C GLY A 193 17.37 -9.35 13.38
N LEU A 194 17.67 -9.45 14.70
CA LEU A 194 19.02 -9.79 15.17
C LEU A 194 19.47 -11.20 14.75
N ARG A 195 18.52 -12.05 14.37
CA ARG A 195 18.71 -13.43 13.90
C ARG A 195 18.56 -13.56 12.40
N SER A 196 18.59 -12.44 11.66
CA SER A 196 18.46 -12.40 10.21
C SER A 196 17.13 -12.93 9.67
N LEU A 197 16.06 -12.87 10.47
CA LEU A 197 14.72 -13.26 10.05
C LEU A 197 14.00 -12.08 9.39
N ASP A 198 13.28 -12.38 8.31
CA ASP A 198 12.44 -11.43 7.57
C ASP A 198 11.02 -11.41 8.16
N ILE A 199 10.30 -10.30 7.97
CA ILE A 199 8.97 -10.10 8.54
C ILE A 199 7.92 -10.01 7.43
N CYS A 200 6.83 -10.76 7.57
CA CYS A 200 5.61 -10.64 6.77
C CYS A 200 4.44 -10.29 7.69
N THR A 201 3.63 -9.28 7.32
CA THR A 201 2.44 -8.85 8.09
C THR A 201 1.26 -8.58 7.16
N GLY A 202 0.07 -8.37 7.73
CA GLY A 202 -1.16 -8.07 6.98
C GLY A 202 -1.27 -6.63 6.43
N CYS A 203 -0.24 -5.79 6.58
CA CYS A 203 -0.26 -4.35 6.31
C CYS A 203 -1.26 -3.56 7.20
N GLY A 204 -0.83 -2.42 7.76
CA GLY A 204 -1.69 -1.57 8.59
C GLY A 204 -1.04 -1.13 9.91
N PRO A 205 -1.82 -0.51 10.83
CA PRO A 205 -1.29 -0.03 12.10
C PRO A 205 -1.09 -1.15 13.13
N GLY A 206 -0.71 -0.78 14.36
CA GLY A 206 -0.56 -1.71 15.48
C GLY A 206 0.49 -2.79 15.23
N VAL A 207 0.11 -4.05 15.45
CA VAL A 207 1.00 -5.23 15.31
C VAL A 207 1.48 -5.41 13.87
N MET A 208 0.74 -4.91 12.88
CA MET A 208 1.14 -5.03 11.47
C MET A 208 2.30 -4.09 11.10
N LYS A 209 2.60 -3.08 11.94
CA LYS A 209 3.70 -2.11 11.76
C LYS A 209 4.84 -2.29 12.75
N GLY A 210 4.54 -2.64 14.00
CA GLY A 210 5.52 -2.67 15.10
C GLY A 210 6.74 -3.58 14.85
N PRO A 211 6.56 -4.87 14.52
CA PRO A 211 7.64 -5.80 14.28
C PRO A 211 8.57 -5.35 13.16
N MET A 212 8.02 -4.82 12.05
CA MET A 212 8.83 -4.29 10.94
C MET A 212 9.77 -3.19 11.42
N LYS A 213 9.27 -2.21 12.20
CA LYS A 213 10.12 -1.13 12.75
C LYS A 213 11.25 -1.65 13.63
N GLY A 214 10.99 -2.70 14.43
CA GLY A 214 12.00 -3.33 15.28
C GLY A 214 13.07 -4.05 14.45
N ALA A 215 12.63 -4.84 13.48
CA ALA A 215 13.47 -5.62 12.59
C ALA A 215 14.36 -4.73 11.73
N THR A 216 13.87 -3.61 11.20
CA THR A 216 14.68 -2.66 10.42
C THR A 216 15.93 -2.20 11.18
N ILE A 217 15.79 -1.85 12.47
CA ILE A 217 16.95 -1.42 13.29
C ILE A 217 17.90 -2.59 13.54
N ALA A 218 17.38 -3.80 13.73
CA ALA A 218 18.20 -4.98 13.97
C ALA A 218 18.96 -5.45 12.73
N HIS A 219 18.30 -5.47 11.55
CA HIS A 219 18.93 -5.75 10.27
C HIS A 219 20.06 -4.77 9.98
N ALA A 220 19.86 -3.48 10.27
CA ALA A 220 20.91 -2.47 10.14
C ALA A 220 22.12 -2.75 11.06
N LYS A 221 21.89 -3.16 12.33
CA LYS A 221 22.96 -3.57 13.25
C LYS A 221 23.75 -4.77 12.74
N GLN A 222 23.06 -5.74 12.14
CA GLN A 222 23.66 -6.95 11.56
C GLN A 222 24.23 -6.74 10.15
N ARG A 223 24.14 -5.51 9.61
CA ARG A 223 24.56 -5.17 8.24
C ARG A 223 23.90 -6.06 7.17
N ILE A 224 22.65 -6.47 7.41
CA ILE A 224 21.86 -7.20 6.45
C ILE A 224 21.35 -6.22 5.39
N VAL A 225 21.55 -6.57 4.12
CA VAL A 225 21.11 -5.78 2.96
C VAL A 225 20.21 -6.66 2.09
N GLY A 226 19.09 -6.10 1.62
CA GLY A 226 18.12 -6.77 0.74
C GLY A 226 16.73 -6.84 1.36
#